data_AF-A0A7W4C7Q9-F1
#
_entry.id   AF-A0A7W4C7Q9-F1
#
_cell.length_a   1.000
_cell.length_b   1.000
_cell.length_c   1.000
_cell.angle_alpha   90.00
_cell.angle_beta   90.00
_cell.angle_gamma   90.00
#
_symmetry.space_group_name_H-M   'P 1'
#
loop_
_entity.id
_entity.type
_entity.pdbx_description
1 polymer ?
#
loop_
_entity_poly.entity_id
_entity_poly.type
_entity_poly.pdbx_seq_one_letter_code
_entity_poly.pdbx_strand_id
1 'polypeptide(L)'
;VDDGRLSIDNNRAERAVKPFVIGRKNWLFSQTANGAHASATLYSIVETAKINGLIPFDYIMVCLDELCKPEPNIDSLLPWNFK
;
A
#
# COMPACT_ATOMS: atom_id res chain seq x y z
N VAL A 1 17.71 -13.61 18.61
CA VAL A 1 17.77 -12.99 17.26
C VAL A 1 18.28 -14.08 16.34
N ASP A 2 17.38 -14.97 15.93
CA ASP A 2 17.77 -16.35 15.55
C ASP A 2 17.44 -16.71 14.08
N ASP A 3 16.86 -15.77 13.32
CA ASP A 3 16.60 -15.97 11.89
C ASP A 3 17.57 -15.12 11.04
N GLY A 4 18.57 -15.80 10.46
CA GLY A 4 19.58 -15.18 9.59
C GLY A 4 19.03 -14.69 8.23
N ARG A 5 17.75 -14.89 7.93
CA ARG A 5 17.09 -14.30 6.74
C ARG A 5 16.69 -12.84 6.95
N LEU A 6 16.66 -12.38 8.20
CA LEU A 6 16.35 -10.98 8.49
C LEU A 6 17.57 -10.10 8.15
N SER A 7 17.35 -9.08 7.34
CA SER A 7 18.36 -8.05 7.11
C SER A 7 18.70 -7.36 8.43
N ILE A 8 19.98 -7.09 8.64
CA ILE A 8 20.47 -6.33 9.81
C ILE A 8 20.03 -4.87 9.77
N ASP A 9 19.73 -4.37 8.57
CA ASP A 9 19.28 -3.01 8.30
C ASP A 9 17.82 -2.95 7.85
N ASN A 10 17.20 -1.80 8.10
CA ASN A 10 15.82 -1.48 7.70
C ASN A 10 15.77 -0.66 6.39
N ASN A 11 16.86 -0.57 5.62
CA ASN A 11 16.96 0.35 4.47
C ASN A 11 15.84 0.14 3.44
N ARG A 12 15.39 -1.10 3.27
CA ARG A 12 14.27 -1.42 2.38
C ARG A 12 12.97 -0.73 2.84
N ALA A 13 12.66 -0.81 4.13
CA ALA A 13 11.48 -0.17 4.70
C ALA A 13 11.61 1.36 4.67
N GLU A 14 12.79 1.90 4.99
CA GLU A 14 13.05 3.34 4.92
C GLU A 14 12.91 3.90 3.49
N ARG A 15 13.39 3.16 2.49
CA ARG A 15 13.20 3.53 1.07
C ARG A 15 11.73 3.49 0.66
N ALA A 16 10.96 2.52 1.14
CA ALA A 16 9.53 2.40 0.83
C ALA A 16 8.69 3.54 1.44
N VAL A 17 9.04 4.00 2.65
CA VAL A 17 8.31 5.10 3.32
C VAL A 17 8.73 6.50 2.85
N LYS A 18 9.93 6.65 2.26
CA LYS A 18 10.47 7.96 1.85
C LYS A 18 9.55 8.73 0.88
N PRO A 19 8.97 8.13 -0.17
CA PRO A 19 7.99 8.80 -1.02
C PRO A 19 6.76 9.33 -0.27
N PHE A 20 6.23 8.58 0.70
CA PHE A 20 5.12 9.01 1.55
C PHE A 20 5.50 10.25 2.39
N VAL A 21 6.69 10.24 3.00
CA VAL A 21 7.19 11.35 3.82
C VAL A 21 7.37 12.63 3.00
N ILE A 22 7.78 12.50 1.73
CA ILE A 22 7.90 13.63 0.80
C ILE A 22 6.51 14.12 0.37
N GLY A 23 5.62 13.20 0.00
CA GLY A 23 4.29 13.49 -0.55
C GLY A 23 3.32 14.12 0.45
N ARG A 24 3.38 13.76 1.73
CA ARG A 24 2.44 14.23 2.77
C ARG A 24 2.35 15.76 2.92
N LYS A 25 3.37 16.51 2.48
CA LYS A 25 3.35 17.98 2.48
C LYS A 25 2.40 18.56 1.42
N ASN A 26 2.12 17.80 0.37
CA ASN A 26 1.32 18.21 -0.79
C ASN A 26 -0.03 17.49 -0.88
N TRP A 27 -0.33 16.59 0.07
CA TRP A 27 -1.57 15.82 0.08
C TRP A 27 -2.58 16.41 1.06
N LEU A 28 -3.83 16.52 0.61
CA LEU A 28 -4.94 16.97 1.45
C LEU A 28 -5.08 16.07 2.69
N PHE A 29 -5.51 16.68 3.80
CA PHE A 29 -5.83 16.03 5.08
C PHE A 29 -4.69 15.30 5.80
N SER A 30 -3.49 15.22 5.23
CA SER A 30 -2.32 14.52 5.80
C SER A 30 -1.71 15.19 7.04
N GLN A 31 -2.29 16.31 7.50
CA GLN A 31 -1.92 17.04 8.72
C GLN A 31 -2.80 16.70 9.92
N THR A 32 -3.86 15.92 9.71
CA THR A 32 -4.72 15.40 10.79
C THR A 32 -4.38 13.95 11.10
N ALA A 33 -4.61 13.48 12.32
CA ALA A 33 -4.37 12.08 12.68
C ALA A 33 -5.15 11.11 11.77
N ASN A 34 -6.42 11.40 11.51
CA ASN A 34 -7.28 10.59 10.64
C ASN A 34 -6.77 10.58 9.20
N GLY A 35 -6.42 11.74 8.65
CA GLY A 35 -5.89 11.79 7.28
C GLY A 35 -4.49 11.19 7.16
N ALA A 36 -3.64 11.30 8.18
CA ALA A 36 -2.35 10.60 8.21
C ALA A 36 -2.54 9.08 8.20
N HIS A 37 -3.47 8.55 8.99
CA HIS A 37 -3.83 7.13 8.99
C HIS A 37 -4.38 6.69 7.63
N ALA A 38 -5.35 7.42 7.06
CA ALA A 38 -5.93 7.10 5.76
C ALA A 38 -4.87 7.08 4.64
N SER A 39 -4.01 8.11 4.60
CA SER A 39 -2.91 8.19 3.64
C SER A 39 -1.92 7.04 3.81
N ALA A 40 -1.59 6.67 5.05
CA ALA A 40 -0.67 5.56 5.33
C ALA A 40 -1.24 4.20 4.88
N THR A 41 -2.54 3.97 5.11
CA THR A 41 -3.24 2.77 4.62
C THR A 41 -3.21 2.69 3.10
N LEU A 42 -3.58 3.79 2.41
CA LEU A 42 -3.56 3.84 0.95
C LEU A 42 -2.15 3.58 0.40
N TYR A 43 -1.13 4.19 0.99
CA TYR A 43 0.25 3.99 0.54
C TYR A 43 0.75 2.57 0.78
N SER A 44 0.31 1.93 1.87
CA SER A 44 0.62 0.53 2.16
C SER A 44 0.05 -0.40 1.08
N ILE A 45 -1.17 -0.14 0.61
CA ILE A 45 -1.79 -0.88 -0.51
C ILE A 45 -0.98 -0.68 -1.80
N VAL A 46 -0.63 0.58 -2.12
CA VAL A 46 0.18 0.92 -3.32
C VAL A 46 1.54 0.23 -3.30
N GLU A 47 2.27 0.30 -2.19
CA GLU A 47 3.59 -0.34 -2.08
C GLU A 47 3.48 -1.87 -2.14
N THR A 48 2.43 -2.45 -1.56
CA THR A 48 2.17 -3.89 -1.66
C THR A 48 1.93 -4.31 -3.11
N ALA A 49 1.13 -3.54 -3.88
CA ALA A 49 0.91 -3.80 -5.30
C ALA A 49 2.22 -3.76 -6.10
N LYS A 50 3.07 -2.74 -5.84
CA LYS A 50 4.38 -2.60 -6.50
C LYS A 50 5.32 -3.74 -6.17
N ILE A 51 5.34 -4.21 -4.92
CA ILE A 51 6.15 -5.36 -4.50
C ILE A 51 5.70 -6.66 -5.20
N ASN A 52 4.42 -6.78 -5.53
CA ASN A 52 3.87 -7.90 -6.31
C ASN A 52 3.99 -7.69 -7.83
N GLY A 53 4.67 -6.64 -8.30
CA GLY A 53 4.88 -6.39 -9.73
C GLY A 53 3.66 -5.80 -10.46
N LEU A 54 2.64 -5.37 -9.73
CA LEU A 54 1.42 -4.81 -10.31
C LEU A 54 1.57 -3.32 -10.63
N ILE A 55 0.86 -2.87 -11.65
CA ILE A 55 0.65 -1.45 -11.91
C ILE A 55 -0.38 -0.93 -10.88
N PRO A 56 -0.01 -0.02 -9.96
CA PRO A 56 -0.88 0.33 -8.84
C PRO A 56 -2.22 0.94 -9.24
N PHE A 57 -2.23 1.71 -10.33
CA PHE A 57 -3.46 2.32 -10.85
C PHE A 57 -4.47 1.24 -11.25
N ASP A 58 -4.05 0.27 -12.07
CA ASP A 58 -4.91 -0.81 -12.55
C ASP A 58 -5.41 -1.67 -11.38
N TYR A 59 -4.52 -2.01 -10.45
CA TYR A 59 -4.88 -2.77 -9.26
C TYR A 59 -5.93 -2.06 -8.39
N ILE A 60 -5.75 -0.76 -8.13
CA ILE A 60 -6.70 0.02 -7.33
C ILE A 60 -8.04 0.14 -8.06
N MET A 61 -8.06 0.34 -9.37
CA MET A 61 -9.29 0.38 -10.15
C MET A 61 -10.09 -0.92 -10.01
N VAL A 62 -9.43 -2.08 -10.15
CA VAL A 62 -10.09 -3.38 -9.96
C VAL A 62 -10.60 -3.54 -8.52
N CYS A 63 -9.81 -3.11 -7.52
CA CYS A 63 -10.26 -3.14 -6.13
C CYS A 63 -11.52 -2.30 -5.92
N LEU A 64 -11.56 -1.08 -6.46
CA LEU A 64 -12.72 -0.20 -6.34
C LEU A 64 -13.95 -0.76 -7.05
N ASP A 65 -13.79 -1.34 -8.24
CA ASP A 65 -14.88 -1.98 -8.99
C ASP A 65 -15.47 -3.18 -8.23
N GLU A 66 -14.64 -4.01 -7.61
CA GLU A 66 -15.10 -5.14 -6.80
C GLU A 66 -15.79 -4.67 -5.52
N LEU A 67 -15.23 -3.66 -4.84
CA LEU A 67 -15.77 -3.09 -3.60
C LEU A 67 -17.12 -2.39 -3.80
N CYS A 68 -17.47 -2.00 -5.04
CA CYS A 68 -18.78 -1.44 -5.37
C CYS A 68 -19.89 -2.50 -5.47
N LYS A 69 -19.56 -3.80 -5.45
CA LYS A 69 -20.56 -4.88 -5.52
C LYS A 69 -21.28 -5.07 -4.18
N PRO A 70 -22.55 -5.55 -4.18
CA PRO A 70 -23.29 -5.81 -2.94
C PRO A 70 -22.59 -6.83 -2.01
N GLU A 71 -21.92 -7.81 -2.60
CA GLU A 71 -21.16 -8.85 -1.91
C GLU A 71 -19.74 -8.92 -2.52
N PRO A 72 -18.81 -8.06 -2.07
CA PRO A 72 -17.48 -7.99 -2.65
C PRO A 72 -16.63 -9.19 -2.22
N ASN A 73 -15.90 -9.78 -3.16
CA ASN A 73 -14.94 -10.84 -2.84
C ASN A 73 -13.57 -10.25 -2.50
N ILE A 74 -13.35 -9.95 -1.21
CA ILE A 74 -12.10 -9.33 -0.73
C ILE A 74 -10.90 -10.25 -0.93
N ASP A 75 -11.05 -11.56 -0.76
CA ASP A 75 -9.95 -12.50 -0.91
C ASP A 75 -9.42 -12.50 -2.35
N SER A 76 -10.29 -12.30 -3.35
CA SER A 76 -9.88 -12.16 -4.75
C SER A 76 -8.99 -10.93 -5.00
N LEU A 77 -9.14 -9.88 -4.20
CA LEU A 77 -8.41 -8.62 -4.32
C LEU A 77 -6.99 -8.69 -3.75
N LEU A 78 -6.58 -9.80 -3.15
CA LEU A 78 -5.22 -9.94 -2.66
C LEU A 78 -4.21 -9.86 -3.82
N PRO A 79 -3.13 -9.08 -3.70
CA PRO A 79 -2.29 -8.70 -4.84
C PRO A 79 -1.55 -9.89 -5.48
N TRP A 80 -1.38 -11.02 -4.78
CA TRP A 80 -0.82 -12.26 -5.33
C TRP A 80 -1.80 -13.07 -6.21
N ASN A 81 -3.07 -12.68 -6.27
CA ASN A 81 -4.04 -13.28 -7.19
C ASN A 81 -4.04 -12.64 -8.59
N PHE A 82 -3.33 -11.51 -8.74
CA PHE A 82 -3.19 -10.79 -9.99
C PHE A 82 -1.92 -11.30 -10.72
N LYS A 83 -1.98 -11.35 -12.05
CA LYS A 83 -0.86 -11.80 -12.91
C LYS A 83 -0.21 -10.63 -13.63
#